data_AF-A0A0Q5EXD9-F1
#
_entry.id   AF-A0A0Q5EXD9-F1
#
_cell.length_a   1.000
_cell.length_b   1.000
_cell.length_c   1.000
_cell.angle_alpha   90.00
_cell.angle_beta   90.00
_cell.angle_gamma   90.00
#
_symmetry.space_group_name_H-M   'P 1'
#
loop_
_entity.id
_entity.type
_entity.pdbx_description
1 polymer ?
#
loop_
_entity_poly.entity_id
_entity_poly.type
_entity_poly.pdbx_seq_one_letter_code
_entity_poly.pdbx_strand_id
1 'polypeptide(L)'
;MKLYTRHDGLLALKKERIEACRAAGVTVLGFGEHLPKDGILIADTRPRGFVGGRGPDDPAATMLYVGGVFKPEKTYYFESFERALKKAQKLAA
;
A
#
# COMPACT_ATOMS: atom_id res chain seq x y z
N MET A 1 9.21 9.76 -8.39
CA MET A 1 9.43 8.99 -7.14
C MET A 1 8.12 8.30 -6.77
N LYS A 2 8.12 6.99 -6.55
CA LYS A 2 6.90 6.20 -6.24
C LYS A 2 6.74 6.13 -4.71
N LEU A 3 5.59 6.52 -4.17
CA LEU A 3 5.38 6.69 -2.73
C LEU A 3 4.34 5.71 -2.15
N TYR A 4 4.75 4.92 -1.16
CA TYR A 4 4.00 3.79 -0.59
C TYR A 4 3.48 4.17 0.80
N THR A 5 2.52 3.45 1.38
CA THR A 5 1.81 3.95 2.57
C THR A 5 2.69 4.20 3.78
N ARG A 6 2.08 4.92 4.72
CA ARG A 6 2.60 5.21 6.04
C ARG A 6 2.97 3.97 6.84
N HIS A 7 3.88 4.18 7.78
CA HIS A 7 4.23 3.24 8.82
C HIS A 7 3.15 3.12 9.91
N ASP A 8 2.28 4.12 10.04
CA ASP A 8 1.19 4.17 11.00
C ASP A 8 -0.10 4.79 10.42
N GLY A 9 -1.23 4.45 11.04
CA GLY A 9 -2.55 4.98 10.67
C GLY A 9 -3.38 4.13 9.71
N LEU A 10 -4.49 4.73 9.23
CA LEU A 10 -5.38 4.11 8.26
C LEU A 10 -4.58 3.83 6.97
N LEU A 11 -4.69 2.59 6.45
CA LEU A 11 -3.96 2.08 5.29
C LEU A 11 -2.46 1.80 5.49
N ALA A 12 -1.93 1.91 6.71
CA ALA A 12 -0.53 1.60 6.98
C ALA A 12 -0.16 0.14 6.66
N LEU A 13 1.03 -0.06 6.08
CA LEU A 13 1.62 -1.37 5.87
C LEU A 13 2.05 -1.99 7.20
N LYS A 14 1.95 -3.31 7.31
CA LYS A 14 2.65 -4.09 8.33
C LYS A 14 4.17 -3.88 8.23
N LYS A 15 4.85 -4.04 9.37
CA LYS A 15 6.27 -3.72 9.50
C LYS A 15 7.15 -4.49 8.51
N GLU A 16 6.88 -5.78 8.32
CA GLU A 16 7.59 -6.65 7.38
C GLU A 16 7.42 -6.21 5.91
N ARG A 17 6.26 -5.63 5.55
CA ARG A 17 6.00 -5.12 4.19
C ARG A 17 6.71 -3.80 3.93
N ILE A 18 6.88 -2.97 4.96
CA ILE A 18 7.66 -1.73 4.90
C ILE A 18 9.13 -2.05 4.57
N GLU A 19 9.69 -3.07 5.22
CA GLU A 19 11.06 -3.52 4.97
C GLU A 19 11.22 -4.06 3.55
N ALA A 20 10.27 -4.86 3.07
CA ALA A 20 10.25 -5.35 1.69
C ALA A 20 10.15 -4.21 0.66
N CYS A 21 9.32 -3.20 0.93
CA CYS A 21 9.26 -1.97 0.14
C CYS A 21 10.63 -1.27 0.10
N ARG A 22 11.26 -1.02 1.26
CA ARG A 22 12.58 -0.37 1.29
C ARG A 22 13.64 -1.15 0.51
N ALA A 23 13.67 -2.47 0.66
CA ALA A 23 14.59 -3.35 -0.07
C ALA A 23 14.37 -3.30 -1.59
N ALA A 24 13.14 -3.06 -2.04
CA ALA A 24 12.78 -2.92 -3.45
C ALA A 24 13.09 -1.52 -4.05
N GLY A 25 13.86 -0.68 -3.33
CA GLY A 25 14.22 0.68 -3.79
C GLY A 25 13.03 1.63 -3.80
N VAL A 26 12.03 1.35 -2.97
CA VAL A 26 10.74 2.01 -2.98
C VAL A 26 10.64 2.97 -1.79
N THR A 27 10.11 4.17 -2.03
CA THR A 27 9.93 5.16 -0.97
C THR A 27 8.69 4.84 -0.13
N VAL A 28 8.88 4.74 1.17
CA VAL A 28 7.80 4.57 2.16
C VAL A 28 7.52 5.92 2.81
N LEU A 29 6.25 6.33 2.83
CA LEU A 29 5.85 7.63 3.36
C LEU A 29 5.89 7.69 4.89
N GLY A 30 6.27 8.86 5.40
CA GLY A 30 6.12 9.28 6.79
C GLY A 30 4.71 9.76 7.12
N PHE A 31 4.45 9.98 8.41
CA PHE A 31 3.24 10.64 8.87
C PHE A 31 3.24 12.10 8.40
N GLY A 32 2.13 12.56 7.82
CA GLY A 32 1.99 13.94 7.30
C GLY A 32 2.61 14.17 5.92
N GLU A 33 3.31 13.18 5.35
CA GLU A 33 3.83 13.31 3.99
C GLU A 33 2.73 13.15 2.95
N HIS A 34 2.80 13.98 1.91
CA HIS A 34 1.83 13.99 0.83
C HIS A 34 2.22 13.03 -0.29
N LEU A 35 1.22 12.30 -0.80
CA LEU A 35 1.34 11.55 -2.05
C LEU A 35 1.51 12.53 -3.23
N PRO A 36 2.41 12.28 -4.20
CA PRO A 36 2.61 13.17 -5.33
C PRO A 36 1.46 13.02 -6.34
N LYS A 37 1.33 13.98 -7.26
CA LYS A 37 0.17 14.15 -8.14
C LYS A 37 -0.17 12.92 -9.03
N ASP A 38 0.78 12.04 -9.28
CA ASP A 38 0.58 10.78 -10.02
C ASP A 38 1.14 9.57 -9.26
N GLY A 39 1.07 9.65 -7.93
CA GLY A 39 1.58 8.62 -7.04
C GLY A 39 0.84 7.29 -7.14
N ILE A 40 1.56 6.22 -6.80
CA ILE A 40 0.98 4.89 -6.61
C ILE A 40 1.11 4.52 -5.14
N LEU A 41 0.00 4.48 -4.43
CA LEU A 41 -0.07 4.08 -3.03
C LEU A 41 -0.28 2.56 -2.93
N ILE A 42 0.54 1.86 -2.15
CA ILE A 42 0.30 0.47 -1.75
C ILE A 42 -0.13 0.45 -0.29
N ALA A 43 -1.33 -0.04 -0.02
CA ALA A 43 -1.88 -0.16 1.33
C ALA A 43 -2.21 -1.58 1.73
N ASP A 44 -2.01 -1.88 3.00
CA ASP A 44 -2.63 -3.05 3.60
C ASP A 44 -4.13 -2.83 3.73
N THR A 45 -4.85 -3.84 3.32
CA THR A 45 -6.29 -3.95 3.48
C THR A 45 -6.63 -5.35 3.96
N ARG A 46 -7.91 -5.61 4.14
CA ARG A 46 -8.41 -6.92 4.54
C ARG A 46 -8.86 -7.74 3.33
N PRO A 47 -8.85 -9.07 3.46
CA PRO A 47 -9.59 -9.96 2.58
C PRO A 47 -11.03 -9.47 2.36
N ARG A 48 -11.55 -9.64 1.15
CA ARG A 48 -12.97 -9.38 0.89
C ARG A 48 -13.83 -10.26 1.80
N GLY A 49 -14.77 -9.65 2.51
CA GLY A 49 -15.66 -10.37 3.43
C GLY A 49 -15.06 -10.67 4.82
N PHE A 50 -13.87 -10.17 5.14
CA PHE A 50 -13.35 -10.28 6.50
C PHE A 50 -14.21 -9.49 7.50
N VAL A 51 -14.58 -10.15 8.60
CA VAL A 51 -15.32 -9.56 9.72
C VAL A 51 -14.43 -9.63 10.97
N GLY A 52 -14.00 -8.47 11.49
CA GLY A 52 -13.12 -8.41 12.66
C GLY A 52 -12.50 -7.04 12.94
N GLY A 53 -11.97 -6.87 14.16
CA GLY A 53 -11.19 -5.71 14.62
C GLY A 53 -9.77 -5.69 14.05
N ARG A 54 -9.00 -4.61 14.28
CA ARG A 54 -7.62 -4.48 13.79
C ARG A 54 -6.64 -4.99 14.84
N GLY A 55 -5.94 -6.09 14.57
CA GLY A 55 -4.94 -6.71 15.44
C GLY A 55 -3.64 -7.05 14.70
N PRO A 56 -2.59 -7.46 15.44
CA PRO A 56 -1.30 -7.87 14.86
C PRO A 56 -1.44 -9.04 13.86
N ASP A 57 -2.40 -9.94 14.14
CA ASP A 57 -2.67 -11.13 13.34
C ASP A 57 -3.72 -10.90 12.24
N ASP A 58 -4.11 -9.65 11.98
CA ASP A 58 -5.08 -9.34 10.92
C ASP A 58 -4.59 -9.91 9.59
N PRO A 59 -5.45 -10.63 8.85
CA PRO A 59 -5.09 -11.07 7.52
C PRO A 59 -4.88 -9.85 6.63
N ALA A 60 -3.75 -9.82 5.93
CA ALA A 60 -3.35 -8.67 5.15
C ALA A 60 -3.46 -8.98 3.65
N ALA A 61 -4.51 -8.47 3.03
CA ALA A 61 -4.54 -8.25 1.58
C ALA A 61 -3.86 -6.91 1.27
N THR A 62 -3.78 -6.55 -0.01
CA THR A 62 -3.11 -5.34 -0.48
C THR A 62 -3.95 -4.63 -1.53
N MET A 63 -4.09 -3.31 -1.42
CA MET A 63 -4.66 -2.47 -2.46
C MET A 63 -3.61 -1.51 -3.03
N LEU A 64 -3.67 -1.32 -4.34
CA LEU A 64 -2.97 -0.25 -5.03
C LEU A 64 -3.96 0.85 -5.38
N TYR A 65 -3.60 2.10 -5.10
CA TYR A 65 -4.33 3.28 -5.53
C TYR A 65 -3.43 4.08 -6.47
N VAL A 66 -3.94 4.44 -7.65
CA VAL A 66 -3.26 5.33 -8.60
C VAL A 66 -3.97 6.67 -8.59
N GLY A 67 -3.21 7.75 -8.46
CA GLY A 67 -3.74 9.10 -8.28
C GLY A 67 -3.89 9.46 -6.80
N GLY A 68 -4.94 10.18 -6.43
CA GLY A 68 -5.15 10.62 -5.05
C GLY A 68 -5.65 9.52 -4.10
N VAL A 69 -5.27 9.59 -2.82
CA VAL A 69 -5.68 8.60 -1.80
C VAL A 69 -7.19 8.51 -1.61
N PHE A 70 -7.88 9.65 -1.56
CA PHE A 70 -9.32 9.72 -1.30
C PHE A 70 -10.18 9.76 -2.56
N LYS A 71 -9.56 9.99 -3.73
CA LYS A 71 -10.20 9.97 -5.05
C LYS A 71 -9.26 9.27 -6.02
N PRO A 72 -9.05 7.95 -5.86
CA PRO A 72 -8.19 7.20 -6.75
C PRO A 72 -8.82 7.16 -8.13
N GLU A 73 -8.00 7.34 -9.16
CA GLU A 73 -8.44 7.17 -10.54
C GLU A 73 -8.57 5.68 -10.87
N LYS A 74 -7.66 4.87 -10.30
CA LYS A 74 -7.65 3.42 -10.47
C LYS A 74 -7.33 2.75 -9.15
N THR A 75 -8.02 1.65 -8.88
CA THR A 75 -7.76 0.78 -7.73
C THR A 75 -7.54 -0.64 -8.17
N TYR A 76 -6.52 -1.28 -7.61
CA TYR A 76 -6.26 -2.71 -7.83
C TYR A 76 -6.22 -3.43 -6.48
N TYR A 77 -6.78 -4.62 -6.41
CA TYR A 77 -6.82 -5.44 -5.20
C TYR A 77 -6.01 -6.72 -5.41
N PHE A 78 -5.25 -7.10 -4.39
CA PHE A 78 -4.40 -8.29 -4.38
C PHE A 78 -4.48 -8.99 -3.04
N GLU A 79 -4.56 -10.31 -3.05
CA GLU A 79 -4.42 -11.10 -1.82
C GLU A 79 -2.95 -11.28 -1.44
N SER A 80 -2.04 -11.18 -2.40
CA SER A 80 -0.59 -11.29 -2.21
C SER A 80 0.09 -9.92 -2.36
N PHE A 81 0.84 -9.53 -1.33
CA PHE A 81 1.64 -8.30 -1.32
C PHE A 81 2.71 -8.30 -2.40
N GLU A 82 3.42 -9.40 -2.64
CA GLU A 82 4.45 -9.49 -3.68
C GLU A 82 3.89 -9.20 -5.07
N ARG A 83 2.68 -9.71 -5.36
CA ARG A 83 1.98 -9.42 -6.63
C ARG A 83 1.63 -7.95 -6.74
N ALA A 84 1.18 -7.32 -5.64
CA ALA A 84 0.89 -5.90 -5.60
C ALA A 84 2.15 -5.06 -5.83
N LEU A 85 3.25 -5.39 -5.13
CA LEU A 85 4.55 -4.72 -5.27
C LEU A 85 5.08 -4.81 -6.70
N LYS A 86 5.05 -6.00 -7.31
CA LYS A 86 5.45 -6.21 -8.71
C LYS A 86 4.58 -5.41 -9.68
N LYS A 87 3.27 -5.31 -9.43
CA LYS A 87 2.37 -4.49 -10.26
C LYS A 87 2.67 -3.00 -10.11
N ALA A 88 2.91 -2.50 -8.90
CA ALA A 88 3.26 -1.11 -8.67
C ALA A 88 4.60 -0.72 -9.33
N GLN A 89 5.59 -1.61 -9.27
CA GLN A 89 6.86 -1.43 -9.97
C GLN A 89 6.62 -1.29 -11.48
N LYS A 90 5.83 -2.17 -12.08
CA LYS A 90 5.46 -2.09 -13.50
C LYS A 90 4.68 -0.83 -13.87
N LEU A 91 3.77 -0.38 -13.02
CA LEU A 91 2.89 0.75 -13.31
C LEU A 91 3.59 2.11 -13.32
N ALA A 92 4.78 2.19 -12.72
CA ALA A 92 5.53 3.44 -12.70
C ALA A 92 6.94 3.30 -13.31
N ALA A 93 7.16 2.22 -14.05
CA ALA A 93 8.19 2.18 -15.09
C ALA A 93 7.58 2.85 -16.33
#